data_AF-A0A317HC75-F1
#
_entry.id   AF-A0A317HC75-F1
#
_cell.length_a   1.000
_cell.length_b   1.000
_cell.length_c   1.000
_cell.angle_alpha   90.00
_cell.angle_beta   90.00
_cell.angle_gamma   90.00
#
_symmetry.space_group_name_H-M   'P 1'
#
loop_
_entity.id
_entity.type
_entity.pdbx_description
1 polymer ?
#
loop_
_entity_poly.entity_id
_entity_poly.type
_entity_poly.pdbx_seq_one_letter_code
_entity_poly.pdbx_strand_id
1 'polypeptide(L)'
;MTFRSRTLFIIFCIVSIIGLIHQWVTHGSNSNRNNASKKVAQTAETIDFQRVQRNCVCADWVKANELKNPKNGSSSEFFFIQPSSPDLAIPASRLSMADSGYIFRLQGYFSNEKDLPANYQNFKDPKPEKARIFYYNSFEVVKQE
;
A
#
# COMPACT_ATOMS: atom_id res chain seq x y z
N MET A 1 -41.66 -34.93 40.88
CA MET A 1 -41.34 -35.11 39.43
C MET A 1 -40.65 -33.85 38.90
N THR A 2 -39.32 -33.74 38.92
CA THR A 2 -38.59 -32.58 38.31
C THR A 2 -37.15 -32.88 37.87
N PHE A 3 -36.65 -34.12 38.01
CA PHE A 3 -35.24 -34.43 37.72
C PHE A 3 -34.96 -34.85 36.27
N ARG A 4 -35.94 -35.44 35.57
CA ARG A 4 -35.81 -35.88 34.16
C ARG A 4 -35.81 -34.75 33.13
N SER A 5 -36.30 -33.57 33.50
CA SER A 5 -36.39 -32.40 32.59
C SER A 5 -35.07 -31.63 32.50
N ARG A 6 -34.27 -31.60 33.58
CA ARG A 6 -33.02 -30.83 33.63
C ARG A 6 -31.91 -31.45 32.76
N THR A 7 -31.83 -32.77 32.71
CA THR A 7 -30.84 -33.48 31.87
C THR A 7 -31.13 -33.32 30.38
N LEU A 8 -32.40 -33.36 29.97
CA LEU A 8 -32.79 -33.13 28.57
C LEU A 8 -32.49 -31.69 28.13
N PHE A 9 -32.67 -30.71 29.02
CA PHE A 9 -32.35 -29.31 28.74
C PHE A 9 -30.84 -29.09 28.52
N ILE A 10 -29.99 -29.73 29.33
CA ILE A 10 -28.53 -29.65 29.21
C ILE A 10 -28.06 -30.27 27.88
N ILE A 11 -28.59 -31.43 27.51
CA ILE A 11 -28.24 -32.10 26.25
C ILE A 11 -28.63 -31.21 25.05
N PHE A 12 -29.82 -30.58 25.10
CA PHE A 12 -30.25 -29.67 24.04
C PHE A 12 -29.31 -28.46 23.90
N CYS A 13 -28.90 -27.83 25.01
CA CYS A 13 -27.95 -26.72 24.98
C CYS A 13 -26.60 -27.12 24.39
N ILE A 14 -26.07 -28.30 24.72
CA ILE A 14 -24.79 -28.79 24.20
C ILE A 14 -24.86 -28.99 22.68
N VAL A 15 -25.94 -29.59 22.17
CA VAL A 15 -26.13 -29.81 20.72
C VAL A 15 -26.24 -28.47 19.96
N SER A 16 -26.94 -27.48 20.52
CA SER A 16 -27.03 -26.14 19.92
C SER A 16 -25.67 -25.42 19.88
N ILE A 17 -24.85 -25.55 20.92
CA ILE A 17 -23.52 -24.92 20.97
C ILE A 17 -22.56 -25.57 19.95
N ILE A 18 -22.59 -26.91 19.82
CA ILE A 18 -21.76 -27.63 18.84
C ILE A 18 -22.13 -27.23 17.40
N GLY A 19 -23.42 -27.07 17.10
CA GLY A 19 -23.88 -26.59 15.79
C GLY A 19 -23.38 -25.19 15.44
N LEU A 20 -23.40 -24.26 16.40
CA LEU A 20 -22.91 -22.89 16.22
C LEU A 20 -21.39 -22.83 16.02
N ILE A 21 -20.62 -23.67 16.72
CA ILE A 21 -19.16 -23.77 16.53
C ILE A 21 -18.84 -24.31 15.14
N HIS A 22 -19.58 -25.32 14.66
CA HIS A 22 -19.34 -25.89 13.33
C HIS A 22 -19.63 -24.88 12.21
N GLN A 23 -20.64 -24.03 12.38
CA GLN A 23 -20.96 -22.96 11.42
C GLN A 23 -19.90 -21.82 11.45
N TRP A 24 -19.29 -21.54 12.60
CA TRP A 24 -18.17 -20.59 12.68
C TRP A 24 -16.88 -21.10 12.01
N VAL A 25 -16.56 -22.39 12.17
CA VAL A 25 -15.37 -22.99 11.55
C VAL A 25 -15.50 -23.05 10.02
N THR A 26 -16.70 -23.35 9.49
CA THR A 26 -16.91 -23.40 8.04
C THR A 26 -17.04 -22.03 7.40
N HIS A 27 -17.51 -21.00 8.13
CA HIS A 27 -17.63 -19.63 7.60
C HIS A 27 -16.38 -18.77 7.83
N GLY A 28 -15.49 -19.16 8.74
CA GLY A 28 -14.23 -18.45 9.04
C GLY A 28 -13.06 -18.80 8.10
N SER A 29 -13.20 -19.79 7.23
CA SER A 29 -12.13 -20.25 6.33
C SER A 29 -12.42 -19.91 4.86
N ASN A 30 -12.49 -18.61 4.54
CA ASN A 30 -12.40 -18.18 3.15
C ASN A 30 -11.75 -16.80 3.02
N SER A 31 -10.45 -16.73 3.28
CA SER A 31 -9.58 -15.75 2.63
C SER A 31 -8.16 -16.28 2.56
N ASN A 32 -7.96 -17.33 1.77
CA ASN A 32 -6.67 -17.65 1.17
C ASN A 32 -6.86 -17.70 -0.35
N ARG A 33 -7.17 -16.54 -0.95
CA ARG A 33 -6.84 -16.34 -2.36
C ARG A 33 -5.33 -16.20 -2.43
N ASN A 34 -4.68 -17.34 -2.63
CA ASN A 34 -3.35 -17.42 -3.23
C ASN A 34 -3.42 -16.77 -4.61
N ASN A 35 -3.39 -15.43 -4.66
CA ASN A 35 -2.86 -14.73 -5.81
C ASN A 35 -1.35 -15.00 -5.77
N ALA A 36 -0.97 -16.20 -6.22
CA ALA A 36 0.33 -16.44 -6.81
C ALA A 36 0.37 -15.64 -8.12
N SER A 37 0.32 -14.31 -7.99
CA SER A 37 0.80 -13.40 -9.00
C SER A 37 2.22 -13.84 -9.26
N LYS A 38 2.50 -14.21 -10.51
CA LYS A 38 3.79 -14.62 -11.03
C LYS A 38 4.81 -13.57 -10.59
N LYS A 39 5.42 -13.82 -9.41
CA LYS A 39 6.38 -12.93 -8.78
C LYS A 39 7.63 -13.05 -9.63
N VAL A 40 7.69 -12.29 -10.71
CA VAL A 40 8.97 -11.88 -11.28
C VAL A 40 9.71 -11.35 -10.07
N ALA A 41 10.81 -11.99 -9.69
CA ALA A 41 11.64 -11.57 -8.59
C ALA A 41 12.18 -10.18 -8.95
N GLN A 42 11.41 -9.14 -8.64
CA GLN A 42 11.82 -7.77 -8.79
C GLN A 42 12.85 -7.53 -7.70
N THR A 43 14.11 -7.39 -8.11
CA THR A 43 15.21 -7.08 -7.21
C THR A 43 14.91 -5.76 -6.53
N ALA A 44 14.93 -5.77 -5.20
CA ALA A 44 14.76 -4.54 -4.44
C ALA A 44 15.99 -3.65 -4.65
N GLU A 45 15.75 -2.39 -5.00
CA GLU A 45 16.76 -1.36 -5.21
C GLU A 45 16.58 -0.26 -4.15
N THR A 46 17.68 0.38 -3.78
CA THR A 46 17.64 1.57 -2.92
C THR A 46 17.84 2.80 -3.80
N ILE A 47 16.88 3.71 -3.78
CA ILE A 47 16.83 4.87 -4.66
C ILE A 47 16.55 6.12 -3.82
N ASP A 48 17.34 7.15 -4.08
CA ASP A 48 17.15 8.47 -3.52
C ASP A 48 16.16 9.24 -4.38
N PHE A 49 15.02 9.61 -3.80
CA PHE A 49 13.97 10.37 -4.45
C PHE A 49 13.90 11.79 -3.89
N GLN A 50 13.61 12.73 -4.77
CA GLN A 50 13.28 14.10 -4.42
C GLN A 50 11.86 14.40 -4.89
N ARG A 51 11.12 15.14 -4.07
CA ARG A 51 9.79 15.61 -4.44
C ARG A 51 9.90 16.92 -5.19
N VAL A 52 9.18 17.04 -6.30
CA VAL A 52 9.06 18.25 -7.09
C VAL A 52 7.61 18.70 -7.04
N GLN A 53 7.36 19.83 -6.39
CA GLN A 53 6.01 20.41 -6.38
C GLN A 53 5.60 20.80 -7.79
N ARG A 54 4.47 20.24 -8.22
CA ARG A 54 3.87 20.46 -9.54
C ARG A 54 2.45 20.99 -9.35
N ASN A 55 2.02 21.83 -10.28
CA ASN A 55 0.66 22.39 -10.29
C ASN A 55 -0.38 21.40 -10.87
N CYS A 56 -0.23 20.09 -10.59
CA CYS A 56 -1.17 19.07 -11.07
C CYS A 56 -1.39 17.88 -10.13
N VAL A 57 -2.55 17.27 -10.34
CA VAL A 57 -2.96 15.87 -10.20
C VAL A 57 -2.00 14.80 -10.75
N CYS A 58 -0.73 14.73 -10.37
CA CYS A 58 0.26 13.96 -11.17
C CYS A 58 1.43 13.42 -10.33
N ALA A 59 2.23 12.53 -10.93
CA ALA A 59 3.46 12.03 -10.32
C ALA A 59 4.45 13.16 -10.04
N ASP A 60 4.95 13.22 -8.81
CA ASP A 60 5.74 14.34 -8.28
C ASP A 60 7.08 13.92 -7.69
N TRP A 61 7.48 12.65 -7.84
CA TRP A 61 8.78 12.15 -7.38
C TRP A 61 9.72 11.91 -8.55
N VAL A 62 10.99 12.25 -8.38
CA VAL A 62 12.06 12.02 -9.35
C VAL A 62 13.27 11.48 -8.62
N LYS A 63 14.13 10.71 -9.30
CA LYS A 63 15.39 10.31 -8.68
C LYS A 63 16.26 11.55 -8.45
N ALA A 64 16.83 11.66 -7.25
CA ALA A 64 17.59 12.84 -6.84
C ALA A 64 18.77 13.13 -7.77
N ASN A 65 19.42 12.10 -8.32
CA ASN A 65 20.54 12.23 -9.26
C ASN A 65 20.12 12.61 -10.70
N GLU A 66 18.84 12.49 -11.04
CA GLU A 66 18.30 12.82 -12.36
C GLU A 66 17.78 14.27 -12.43
N LEU A 67 17.68 14.96 -11.29
CA LEU A 67 17.21 16.34 -11.23
C LEU A 67 18.29 17.34 -11.69
N LYS A 68 18.55 17.41 -12.99
CA LYS A 68 19.43 18.44 -13.58
C LYS A 68 18.74 19.80 -13.71
N ASN A 69 17.41 19.82 -13.90
CA ASN A 69 16.59 21.04 -13.98
C ASN A 69 15.13 20.76 -13.57
N PRO A 70 14.66 21.24 -12.41
CA PRO A 70 13.32 20.92 -11.89
C PRO A 70 12.15 21.47 -12.72
N LYS A 71 12.41 22.37 -13.68
CA LYS A 71 11.37 23.05 -14.47
C LYS A 71 11.09 22.46 -15.86
N ASN A 72 11.97 21.58 -16.36
CA ASN A 72 11.92 21.09 -17.76
C ASN A 72 11.89 19.55 -17.88
N GLY A 73 11.63 18.84 -16.79
CA GLY A 73 11.56 17.37 -16.82
C GLY A 73 10.37 16.88 -17.66
N SER A 74 10.60 15.87 -18.49
CA SER A 74 9.53 15.19 -19.22
C SER A 74 8.68 14.38 -18.22
N SER A 75 7.36 14.29 -18.42
CA SER A 75 6.47 13.53 -17.51
C SER A 75 6.89 12.05 -17.33
N SER A 76 7.66 11.51 -18.28
CA SER A 76 8.27 10.17 -18.20
C SER A 76 9.31 9.99 -17.09
N GLU A 77 9.80 11.08 -16.50
CA GLU A 77 10.85 11.08 -15.47
C GLU A 77 10.25 11.11 -14.04
N PHE A 78 8.94 11.27 -13.93
CA PHE A 78 8.25 11.33 -12.65
C PHE A 78 7.59 10.01 -12.29
N PHE A 79 7.61 9.71 -10.99
CA PHE A 79 7.13 8.49 -10.39
C PHE A 79 6.13 8.81 -9.29
N PHE A 80 5.21 7.87 -9.06
CA PHE A 80 4.52 7.81 -7.78
C PHE A 80 5.35 6.97 -6.80
N ILE A 81 5.26 7.27 -5.51
CA ILE A 81 5.73 6.36 -4.47
C ILE A 81 4.53 5.80 -3.73
N GLN A 82 4.57 4.51 -3.39
CA GLN A 82 3.51 3.85 -2.63
C GLN A 82 4.13 2.84 -1.67
N PRO A 83 3.67 2.75 -0.42
CA PRO A 83 4.17 1.71 0.48
C PRO A 83 3.69 0.33 0.00
N SER A 84 4.53 -0.68 0.17
CA SER A 84 4.20 -2.08 -0.12
C SER A 84 3.10 -2.62 0.80
N SER A 85 2.93 -2.00 1.97
CA SER A 85 1.87 -2.31 2.94
C SER A 85 1.47 -1.06 3.74
N PRO A 86 0.21 -0.96 4.22
CA PRO A 86 -0.30 0.27 4.85
C PRO A 86 0.47 0.74 6.10
N ASP A 87 1.07 -0.19 6.85
CA ASP A 87 1.88 0.04 8.04
C ASP A 87 3.22 0.74 7.75
N LEU A 88 3.66 0.73 6.49
CA LEU A 88 4.89 1.41 6.04
C LEU A 88 4.64 2.82 5.52
N ALA A 89 3.41 3.33 5.60
CA ALA A 89 3.10 4.67 5.11
C ALA A 89 3.97 5.73 5.78
N ILE A 90 4.62 6.57 4.95
CA ILE A 90 5.36 7.74 5.42
C ILE A 90 4.43 8.63 6.25
N PRO A 91 4.76 8.93 7.53
CA PRO A 91 3.97 9.85 8.34
C PRO A 91 3.88 11.23 7.70
N ALA A 92 2.72 11.90 7.81
CA ALA A 92 2.51 13.23 7.23
C ALA A 92 3.57 14.26 7.68
N SER A 93 4.04 14.17 8.93
CA SER A 93 5.10 15.03 9.48
C SER A 93 6.46 14.82 8.83
N ARG A 94 6.72 13.62 8.29
CA ARG A 94 7.93 13.33 7.50
C ARG A 94 7.73 13.77 6.06
N LEU A 95 6.56 13.53 5.49
CA LEU A 95 6.26 13.89 4.10
C LEU A 95 6.47 15.39 3.81
N SER A 96 6.13 16.27 4.76
CA SER A 96 6.39 17.72 4.65
C SER A 96 7.88 18.08 4.57
N MET A 97 8.79 17.20 5.01
CA MET A 97 10.23 17.41 4.84
C MET A 97 10.65 17.29 3.37
N ALA A 98 9.94 16.48 2.56
CA ALA A 98 10.19 16.36 1.13
C ALA A 98 9.99 17.71 0.42
N ASP A 99 8.99 18.48 0.86
CA ASP A 99 8.71 19.83 0.35
C ASP A 99 9.79 20.86 0.77
N SER A 100 10.56 20.54 1.82
CA SER A 100 11.66 21.38 2.33
C SER A 100 13.03 21.00 1.74
N GLY A 101 13.05 20.21 0.66
CA GLY A 101 14.28 19.81 -0.02
C GLY A 101 14.99 18.59 0.57
N TYR A 102 14.38 17.87 1.51
CA TYR A 102 14.94 16.60 1.97
C TYR A 102 14.76 15.50 0.91
N ILE A 103 15.73 14.60 0.86
CA ILE A 103 15.73 13.41 0.01
C ILE A 103 15.10 12.26 0.77
N PHE A 104 14.29 11.48 0.06
CA PHE A 104 13.70 10.25 0.55
C PHE A 104 14.47 9.08 -0.04
N ARG A 105 15.27 8.43 0.78
CA ARG A 105 15.95 7.18 0.42
C ARG A 105 14.98 6.03 0.62
N LEU A 106 14.51 5.44 -0.48
CA LEU A 106 13.50 4.39 -0.47
C LEU A 106 14.11 3.08 -0.95
N GLN A 107 13.88 2.00 -0.21
CA GLN A 107 14.17 0.66 -0.69
C GLN A 107 12.88 0.04 -1.23
N GLY A 108 12.92 -0.56 -2.42
CA GLY A 108 11.71 -1.01 -3.09
C GLY A 108 11.91 -1.46 -4.52
N TYR A 109 10.84 -1.49 -5.28
CA TYR A 109 10.85 -1.89 -6.69
C TYR A 109 9.86 -1.07 -7.51
N PHE A 110 10.11 -0.95 -8.81
CA PHE A 110 9.18 -0.29 -9.72
C PHE A 110 8.09 -1.23 -10.22
N SER A 111 6.90 -0.67 -10.45
CA SER A 111 5.88 -1.31 -11.27
C SER A 111 6.39 -1.56 -12.70
N ASN A 112 5.91 -2.66 -13.28
CA ASN A 112 6.18 -3.00 -14.68
C ASN A 112 5.43 -2.07 -15.64
N GLU A 113 4.26 -1.59 -15.22
CA GLU A 113 3.37 -0.76 -16.03
C GLU A 113 3.13 0.60 -15.39
N LYS A 114 2.66 1.56 -16.20
CA LYS A 114 2.21 2.86 -15.70
C LYS A 114 0.80 2.73 -15.15
N ASP A 115 0.60 3.20 -13.93
CA ASP A 115 -0.72 3.21 -13.30
C ASP A 115 -0.88 4.38 -12.32
N LEU A 116 -2.02 4.43 -11.64
CA LEU A 116 -2.27 5.32 -10.51
C LEU A 116 -2.13 4.55 -9.19
N PRO A 117 -1.65 5.19 -8.11
CA PRO A 117 -1.64 4.60 -6.78
C PRO A 117 -3.02 4.08 -6.35
N ALA A 118 -3.05 3.03 -5.52
CA ALA A 118 -4.31 2.41 -5.10
C ALA A 118 -5.26 3.37 -4.37
N ASN A 119 -4.70 4.36 -3.68
CA ASN A 119 -5.43 5.41 -2.94
C ASN A 119 -5.59 6.71 -3.74
N TYR A 120 -5.33 6.67 -5.05
CA TYR A 120 -5.42 7.86 -5.88
C TYR A 120 -6.87 8.29 -6.09
N GLN A 121 -7.14 9.59 -5.92
CA GLN A 121 -8.48 10.11 -6.15
C GLN A 121 -8.79 10.12 -7.65
N ASN A 122 -9.89 9.45 -8.03
CA ASN A 122 -10.34 9.37 -9.42
C ASN A 122 -10.99 10.69 -9.85
N PHE A 123 -10.17 11.69 -10.18
CA PHE A 123 -10.64 12.90 -10.84
C PHE A 123 -11.07 12.56 -12.27
N LYS A 124 -12.31 12.94 -12.63
CA LYS A 124 -12.83 12.73 -13.98
C LYS A 124 -12.27 13.74 -14.99
N ASP A 125 -11.97 14.96 -14.54
CA ASP A 125 -11.45 16.05 -15.38
C ASP A 125 -10.61 17.04 -14.54
N PRO A 126 -9.33 17.30 -14.89
CA PRO A 126 -8.55 16.57 -15.87
C PRO A 126 -8.30 15.13 -15.43
N LYS A 127 -8.32 14.20 -16.38
CA LYS A 127 -7.97 12.80 -16.10
C LYS A 127 -6.50 12.74 -15.66
N PRO A 128 -6.19 12.12 -14.51
CA PRO A 128 -4.82 12.07 -14.01
C PRO A 128 -3.92 11.23 -14.94
N GLU A 129 -2.68 11.68 -15.08
CA GLU A 129 -1.67 10.99 -15.89
C GLU A 129 -1.12 9.78 -15.13
N LYS A 130 -1.08 8.62 -15.79
CA LYS A 130 -0.49 7.40 -15.26
C LYS A 130 1.04 7.46 -15.33
N ALA A 131 1.71 7.01 -14.27
CA ALA A 131 3.16 6.95 -14.18
C ALA A 131 3.61 5.62 -13.58
N ARG A 132 4.92 5.32 -13.61
CA ARG A 132 5.43 4.15 -12.88
C ARG A 132 5.34 4.43 -11.38
N ILE A 133 5.02 3.38 -10.62
CA ILE A 133 4.89 3.43 -9.16
C ILE A 133 6.13 2.74 -8.57
N PHE A 134 6.84 3.41 -7.68
CA PHE A 134 7.86 2.80 -6.85
C PHE A 134 7.22 2.30 -5.55
N TYR A 135 7.13 0.98 -5.42
CA TYR A 135 6.63 0.32 -4.22
C TYR A 135 7.78 0.17 -3.23
N TYR A 136 7.72 0.89 -2.11
CA TYR A 136 8.77 0.86 -1.10
C TYR A 136 8.43 -0.05 0.08
N ASN A 137 9.45 -0.67 0.67
CA ASN A 137 9.33 -1.49 1.89
C ASN A 137 10.05 -0.87 3.10
N SER A 138 10.86 0.16 2.87
CA SER A 138 11.46 0.99 3.91
C SER A 138 11.76 2.39 3.36
N PHE A 139 11.86 3.36 4.26
CA PHE A 139 12.23 4.74 3.91
C PHE A 139 13.14 5.35 4.98
N GLU A 140 14.03 6.23 4.51
CA GLU A 140 14.86 7.10 5.33
C GLU A 140 14.78 8.52 4.77
N VAL A 141 14.77 9.53 5.65
CA VAL A 141 14.79 10.94 5.25
C VAL A 141 16.20 11.48 5.44
N VAL A 142 16.82 11.91 4.34
CA VAL A 142 18.21 12.37 4.28
C VAL A 142 18.23 13.87 3.97
N LYS A 143 19.04 14.65 4.69
CA LYS A 143 19.24 16.07 4.39
C LYS A 143 20.18 16.19 3.19
N GLN A 144 19.82 17.01 2.20
CA GLN A 144 20.73 17.36 1.12
C GLN A 144 21.83 18.28 1.69
N GLU A 145 23.09 17.88 1.56
CA GLU A 145 24.26 18.67 1.99
C GLU A 145 24.49 19.90 1.11
#